data_AF-A0A382HYZ5-F1
#
_entry.id   AF-A0A382HYZ5-F1
#
_cell.length_a   1.000
_cell.length_b   1.000
_cell.length_c   1.000
_cell.angle_alpha   90.00
_cell.angle_beta   90.00
_cell.angle_gamma   90.00
#
_symmetry.space_group_name_H-M   'P 1'
#
loop_
_entity.id
_entity.type
_entity.pdbx_description
1 polymer ?
#
loop_
_entity_poly.entity_id
_entity_poly.type
_entity_poly.pdbx_seq_one_letter_code
_entity_poly.pdbx_strand_id
1 'polypeptide(L)'
;VVEHIVHTDGVVGSNPAVRTIISLEKAAKPVLRTLSEQVSAKVKYPQIVSYYNLEAKVYKAKDGYHAIWYAEGNRIKRQFKRLKDAKEKALEALKLIHKGQGEAASLSSAELTRLISARKILREAGHTNLVVIAHEYLAAKEVSDGADLMEAAKFWTMNRKGIKRVTFEKAANDWFQTNQHRWAKTTKRLNEGLKKSLVECLQVNACDLNFEIVRLFFDEEVDDRSPKYRNHYRATLKSIIAHCVDRCWLNEKHGLDRLLKKQPDAPENIEIISPAKFHELLKAADTEILPVIALQGFTGMRRSEALRLKWEDVWGTDGFVVLSTSQTKTSRRRLMERCSALEEWLKPYRRLTGPIWPRSGDSFNHFMSRIRK
;
A
#
# COMPACT_ATOMS: atom_id res chain seq x y z
N VAL A 1 29.63 -31.99 -64.66
CA VAL A 1 28.81 -31.35 -65.71
C VAL A 1 29.17 -29.86 -65.65
N VAL A 2 30.26 -29.39 -66.28
CA VAL A 2 30.46 -29.15 -67.75
C VAL A 2 29.32 -28.25 -68.24
N GLU A 3 29.46 -26.95 -68.50
CA GLU A 3 30.17 -26.18 -69.55
C GLU A 3 29.96 -24.67 -69.21
N HIS A 4 30.93 -23.74 -69.17
CA HIS A 4 31.62 -22.98 -70.23
C HIS A 4 30.77 -22.41 -71.39
N ILE A 5 30.81 -21.07 -71.55
CA ILE A 5 30.84 -20.17 -72.75
C ILE A 5 30.49 -18.74 -72.24
N VAL A 6 31.42 -17.79 -71.98
CA VAL A 6 32.20 -16.89 -72.89
C VAL A 6 31.28 -15.93 -73.69
N HIS A 7 31.21 -14.61 -73.42
CA HIS A 7 32.02 -13.48 -73.96
C HIS A 7 31.96 -13.40 -75.51
N THR A 8 31.88 -12.28 -76.25
CA THR A 8 31.95 -10.80 -76.13
C THR A 8 31.27 -10.23 -77.40
N ASP A 9 31.00 -8.93 -77.55
CA ASP A 9 31.80 -7.98 -78.37
C ASP A 9 31.11 -6.59 -78.32
N GLY A 10 31.77 -5.44 -78.38
CA GLY A 10 33.15 -5.15 -78.73
C GLY A 10 33.51 -3.69 -78.42
N VAL A 11 34.83 -3.45 -78.42
CA VAL A 11 35.57 -2.22 -78.13
C VAL A 11 36.12 -1.66 -79.45
N VAL A 12 36.23 -0.33 -79.57
CA VAL A 12 37.36 0.37 -80.24
C VAL A 12 37.46 1.72 -79.52
N GLY A 13 38.54 2.20 -78.92
CA GLY A 13 40.00 2.16 -79.15
C GLY A 13 40.44 3.61 -78.83
N SER A 14 41.57 3.96 -78.21
CA SER A 14 42.90 3.36 -78.20
C SER A 14 43.71 3.94 -77.02
N ASN A 15 44.75 3.19 -76.65
CA ASN A 15 45.66 3.34 -75.51
C ASN A 15 46.89 4.23 -75.90
N PRO A 16 48.04 4.26 -75.17
CA PRO A 16 48.42 5.25 -74.15
C PRO A 16 49.78 5.96 -74.38
N ALA A 17 50.18 6.78 -73.40
CA ALA A 17 51.52 6.88 -72.75
C ALA A 17 52.22 8.27 -72.74
N VAL A 18 52.41 8.81 -71.51
CA VAL A 18 53.66 9.22 -70.82
C VAL A 18 54.77 9.84 -71.72
N ARG A 19 55.43 10.98 -71.51
CA ARG A 19 55.80 11.94 -70.42
C ARG A 19 56.20 13.24 -71.17
N THR A 20 56.13 14.46 -70.62
CA THR A 20 57.25 15.15 -69.93
C THR A 20 56.81 16.59 -69.57
N ILE A 21 57.28 17.06 -68.41
CA ILE A 21 57.07 18.35 -67.74
C ILE A 21 57.70 19.52 -68.51
N ILE A 22 57.02 20.67 -68.65
CA ILE A 22 57.56 22.06 -68.46
C ILE A 22 56.40 23.00 -68.06
N SER A 23 56.65 23.89 -67.09
CA SER A 23 55.75 24.92 -66.56
C SER A 23 55.92 26.28 -67.25
N LEU A 24 54.88 27.12 -67.05
CA LEU A 24 54.84 28.59 -66.96
C LEU A 24 54.57 29.44 -68.23
N GLU A 25 53.58 30.31 -68.01
CA GLU A 25 53.49 31.74 -68.37
C GLU A 25 52.55 32.24 -69.49
N LYS A 26 51.74 33.22 -69.05
CA LYS A 26 51.28 34.45 -69.73
C LYS A 26 50.06 34.42 -70.67
N ALA A 27 48.97 34.94 -70.07
CA ALA A 27 48.31 36.21 -70.41
C ALA A 27 47.39 36.33 -71.65
N ALA A 28 46.13 36.65 -71.32
CA ALA A 28 45.20 37.62 -71.96
C ALA A 28 44.69 37.27 -73.38
N LYS A 29 43.38 37.19 -73.69
CA LYS A 29 42.25 38.17 -73.70
C LYS A 29 41.04 37.43 -74.35
N PRO A 30 39.85 38.02 -74.62
CA PRO A 30 39.00 38.98 -73.91
C PRO A 30 37.53 38.51 -73.77
N VAL A 31 36.77 39.37 -73.09
CA VAL A 31 35.35 39.39 -72.78
C VAL A 31 34.42 39.32 -74.01
N LEU A 32 33.43 38.43 -73.96
CA LEU A 32 32.17 38.54 -74.71
C LEU A 32 31.05 38.85 -73.70
N ARG A 33 30.55 40.10 -73.75
CA ARG A 33 29.34 40.55 -73.07
C ARG A 33 28.14 39.95 -73.80
N THR A 34 27.32 39.17 -73.11
CA THR A 34 25.94 38.90 -73.51
C THR A 34 24.98 39.50 -72.49
N LEU A 35 24.24 40.47 -73.02
CA LEU A 35 22.99 41.08 -72.58
C LEU A 35 22.08 40.16 -71.73
N SER A 36 22.28 40.10 -70.41
CA SER A 36 21.21 39.70 -69.46
C SER A 36 21.08 40.63 -68.23
N GLU A 37 21.84 41.72 -68.21
CA GLU A 37 21.84 42.71 -67.13
C GLU A 37 20.85 43.86 -67.35
N GLN A 38 19.60 43.58 -67.71
CA GLN A 38 18.53 44.60 -67.68
C GLN A 38 17.18 43.99 -67.31
N VAL A 39 17.00 43.65 -66.02
CA VAL A 39 15.93 44.14 -65.10
C VAL A 39 16.29 43.61 -63.69
N SER A 40 17.22 44.27 -62.99
CA SER A 40 17.36 44.08 -61.54
C SER A 40 16.91 45.37 -60.87
N ALA A 41 15.59 45.50 -60.70
CA ALA A 41 15.07 46.45 -59.72
C ALA A 41 15.73 46.07 -58.38
N LYS A 42 16.60 46.94 -57.85
CA LYS A 42 17.23 46.75 -56.54
C LYS A 42 16.12 46.49 -55.52
N VAL A 43 15.93 45.23 -55.15
CA VAL A 43 14.91 44.82 -54.17
C VAL A 43 15.24 45.55 -52.87
N LYS A 44 14.42 46.56 -52.52
CA LYS A 44 14.59 47.33 -51.27
C LYS A 44 14.21 46.43 -50.09
N TYR A 45 15.06 46.44 -49.06
CA TYR A 45 14.84 45.71 -47.80
C TYR A 45 14.60 46.70 -46.66
N PRO A 46 13.81 46.34 -45.62
CA PRO A 46 13.13 45.06 -45.44
C PRO A 46 11.96 44.87 -46.42
N GLN A 47 11.78 43.63 -46.86
CA GLN A 47 10.58 43.21 -47.56
C GLN A 47 9.49 42.95 -46.54
N ILE A 48 8.39 43.70 -46.61
CA ILE A 48 7.26 43.55 -45.70
C ILE A 48 6.32 42.48 -46.26
N VAL A 49 5.97 41.52 -45.41
CA VAL A 49 4.91 40.54 -45.66
C VAL A 49 3.80 40.86 -44.67
N SER A 50 2.61 41.19 -45.16
CA SER A 50 1.47 41.52 -44.31
C SER A 50 0.36 40.48 -44.42
N TYR A 51 -0.41 40.34 -43.34
CA TYR A 51 -1.65 39.56 -43.31
C TYR A 51 -2.60 40.22 -42.30
N TYR A 52 -3.72 40.78 -42.79
CA TYR A 52 -4.58 41.69 -42.03
C TYR A 52 -3.79 42.83 -41.37
N ASN A 53 -3.88 42.98 -40.05
CA ASN A 53 -3.19 43.98 -39.25
C ASN A 53 -1.79 43.53 -38.76
N LEU A 54 -1.30 42.37 -39.22
CA LEU A 54 -0.02 41.81 -38.80
C LEU A 54 1.03 41.98 -39.90
N GLU A 55 2.27 42.27 -39.50
CA GLU A 55 3.39 42.46 -40.40
C GLU A 55 4.63 41.65 -39.98
N ALA A 56 5.27 41.04 -40.95
CA ALA A 56 6.58 40.41 -40.83
C ALA A 56 7.57 41.12 -41.75
N LYS A 57 8.82 41.26 -41.30
CA LYS A 57 9.90 41.91 -42.04
C LYS A 57 10.94 40.87 -42.43
N VAL A 58 11.22 40.77 -43.73
CA VAL A 58 12.27 39.91 -44.27
C VAL A 58 13.46 40.78 -44.66
N TYR A 59 14.61 40.52 -44.04
CA TYR A 59 15.88 41.20 -44.31
C TYR A 59 16.79 40.29 -45.13
N LYS A 60 17.64 40.89 -45.98
CA LYS A 60 18.76 40.19 -46.61
C LYS A 60 20.01 40.41 -45.76
N ALA A 61 20.70 39.34 -45.40
CA ALA A 61 21.97 39.36 -44.68
C ALA A 61 23.03 38.54 -45.43
N LYS A 62 24.28 38.51 -44.91
CA LYS A 62 25.40 37.79 -45.53
C LYS A 62 25.19 36.28 -45.61
N ASP A 63 24.45 35.74 -44.65
CA ASP A 63 24.18 34.32 -44.43
C ASP A 63 22.80 33.86 -44.98
N GLY A 64 22.07 34.74 -45.66
CA GLY A 64 20.78 34.42 -46.29
C GLY A 64 19.68 35.44 -45.99
N TYR A 65 18.44 34.97 -45.95
CA TYR A 65 17.25 35.79 -45.70
C TYR A 65 16.73 35.55 -44.29
N HIS A 66 16.52 36.62 -43.54
CA HIS A 66 16.03 36.57 -42.17
C HIS A 66 14.61 37.10 -42.12
N ALA A 67 13.64 36.21 -41.91
CA ALA A 67 12.27 36.59 -41.64
C ALA A 67 12.10 36.86 -40.15
N ILE A 68 11.47 38.00 -39.83
CA ILE A 68 11.27 38.48 -38.47
C ILE A 68 9.79 38.82 -38.28
N TRP A 69 9.16 38.26 -37.27
CA TRP A 69 7.79 38.54 -36.87
C TRP A 69 7.66 38.53 -35.35
N TYR A 70 6.52 38.98 -34.84
CA TYR A 70 6.18 38.93 -33.43
C TYR A 70 5.07 37.91 -33.20
N ALA A 71 5.24 37.01 -32.23
CA ALA A 71 4.18 36.14 -31.74
C ALA A 71 4.26 36.07 -30.21
N GLU A 72 3.11 36.11 -29.53
CA GLU A 72 3.03 36.09 -28.06
C GLU A 72 3.98 37.11 -27.38
N GLY A 73 4.05 38.34 -27.92
CA GLY A 73 4.92 39.41 -27.41
C GLY A 73 6.42 39.26 -27.70
N ASN A 74 6.86 38.13 -28.27
CA ASN A 74 8.27 37.83 -28.51
C ASN A 74 8.66 38.03 -29.99
N ARG A 75 9.86 38.59 -30.22
CA ARG A 75 10.44 38.73 -31.56
C ARG A 75 11.06 37.41 -32.02
N ILE A 76 10.49 36.81 -33.04
CA ILE A 76 10.97 35.57 -33.65
C ILE A 76 11.79 35.91 -34.89
N LYS A 77 12.97 35.30 -35.03
CA LYS A 77 13.85 35.44 -36.18
C LYS A 77 14.17 34.05 -36.76
N ARG A 78 13.94 33.87 -38.06
CA ARG A 78 14.26 32.62 -38.79
C ARG A 78 15.08 32.91 -40.03
N GLN A 79 16.11 32.10 -40.25
CA GLN A 79 16.99 32.17 -41.41
C GLN A 79 16.56 31.19 -42.49
N PHE A 80 16.59 31.63 -43.74
CA PHE A 80 16.30 30.83 -44.94
C PHE A 80 17.32 31.08 -46.03
N LYS A 81 17.55 30.10 -46.89
CA LYS A 81 18.45 30.21 -48.04
C LYS A 81 17.84 31.02 -49.19
N ARG A 82 16.52 30.99 -49.37
CA ARG A 82 15.79 31.66 -50.46
C ARG A 82 14.80 32.70 -49.92
N LEU A 83 14.62 33.80 -50.68
CA LEU A 83 13.67 34.86 -50.34
C LEU A 83 12.22 34.37 -50.36
N LYS A 84 11.89 33.49 -51.31
CA LYS A 84 10.54 32.90 -51.45
C LYS A 84 10.15 32.14 -50.18
N ASP A 85 11.00 31.20 -49.75
CA ASP A 85 10.79 30.40 -48.54
C ASP A 85 10.65 31.28 -47.29
N ALA A 86 11.45 32.35 -47.17
CA ALA A 86 11.34 33.31 -46.08
C ALA A 86 10.00 34.05 -46.07
N LYS A 87 9.50 34.46 -47.24
CA LYS A 87 8.20 35.13 -47.38
C LYS A 87 7.03 34.18 -47.12
N GLU A 88 7.08 32.96 -47.65
CA GLU A 88 6.05 31.93 -47.45
C GLU A 88 5.94 31.56 -45.97
N LYS A 89 7.07 31.30 -45.29
CA LYS A 89 7.04 30.98 -43.86
C LYS A 89 6.60 32.14 -42.99
N ALA A 90 7.01 33.37 -43.33
CA ALA A 90 6.51 34.56 -42.66
C ALA A 90 4.99 34.68 -42.81
N LEU A 91 4.46 34.49 -44.02
CA LEU A 91 3.02 34.54 -44.27
C LEU A 91 2.25 33.42 -43.54
N GLU A 92 2.76 32.20 -43.51
CA GLU A 92 2.19 31.10 -42.71
C GLU A 92 2.16 31.43 -41.22
N ALA A 93 3.25 31.99 -40.68
CA ALA A 93 3.32 32.39 -39.29
C ALA A 93 2.26 33.48 -38.98
N LEU A 94 2.13 34.49 -39.84
CA LEU A 94 1.10 35.53 -39.66
C LEU A 94 -0.33 34.96 -39.74
N LYS A 95 -0.58 33.98 -40.62
CA LYS A 95 -1.87 33.27 -40.69
C LYS A 95 -2.18 32.50 -39.41
N LEU A 96 -1.19 31.85 -38.81
CA LEU A 96 -1.35 31.13 -37.54
C LEU A 96 -1.62 32.11 -36.39
N ILE A 97 -0.88 33.22 -36.33
CA ILE A 97 -1.09 34.26 -35.32
C ILE A 97 -2.49 34.86 -35.44
N HIS A 98 -2.94 35.18 -36.65
CA HIS A 98 -4.29 35.71 -36.87
C HIS A 98 -5.40 34.73 -36.43
N LYS A 99 -5.17 33.42 -36.53
CA LYS A 99 -6.08 32.38 -36.03
C LYS A 99 -6.02 32.16 -34.51
N GLY A 100 -5.25 32.95 -33.77
CA GLY A 100 -5.04 32.78 -32.33
C GLY A 100 -4.09 31.62 -31.98
N GLN A 101 -3.32 31.12 -32.94
CA GLN A 101 -2.33 30.04 -32.76
C GLN A 101 -0.90 30.60 -32.77
N GLY A 102 -0.67 31.72 -32.07
CA GLY A 102 0.62 32.41 -32.03
C GLY A 102 1.76 31.53 -31.52
N GLU A 103 1.48 30.68 -30.53
CA GLU A 103 2.43 29.70 -29.99
C GLU A 103 2.90 28.68 -31.04
N ALA A 104 2.02 28.23 -31.94
CA ALA A 104 2.43 27.36 -33.05
C ALA A 104 3.38 28.07 -34.03
N ALA A 105 3.26 29.39 -34.16
CA ALA A 105 4.13 30.22 -34.98
C ALA A 105 5.49 30.53 -34.32
N SER A 106 5.64 30.33 -33.01
CA SER A 106 6.89 30.49 -32.28
C SER A 106 7.77 29.24 -32.24
N LEU A 107 7.18 28.05 -32.39
CA LEU A 107 7.90 26.78 -32.31
C LEU A 107 9.08 26.69 -33.30
N SER A 108 10.24 26.28 -32.78
CA SER A 108 11.41 25.93 -33.58
C SER A 108 11.32 24.56 -34.22
N SER A 109 12.11 24.33 -35.26
CA SER A 109 12.23 23.00 -35.87
C SER A 109 12.65 21.95 -34.85
N ALA A 110 13.53 22.29 -33.90
CA ALA A 110 14.00 21.36 -32.86
C ALA A 110 12.92 21.06 -31.81
N GLU A 111 12.10 22.03 -31.43
CA GLU A 111 10.94 21.82 -30.54
C GLU A 111 9.87 20.98 -31.22
N LEU A 112 9.57 21.27 -32.49
CA LEU A 112 8.62 20.49 -33.28
C LEU A 112 9.04 19.02 -33.37
N THR A 113 10.33 18.73 -33.64
CA THR A 113 10.85 17.37 -33.64
C THR A 113 10.69 16.69 -32.27
N ARG A 114 10.99 17.39 -31.17
CA ARG A 114 10.79 16.85 -29.81
C ARG A 114 9.33 16.52 -29.53
N LEU A 115 8.40 17.41 -29.88
CA LEU A 115 6.95 17.20 -29.71
C LEU A 115 6.44 16.02 -30.56
N ILE A 116 6.92 15.89 -31.80
CA ILE A 116 6.57 14.76 -32.68
C ILE A 116 7.08 13.44 -32.08
N SER A 117 8.33 13.40 -31.61
CA SER A 117 8.91 12.22 -30.97
C SER A 117 8.16 11.84 -29.69
N ALA A 118 7.85 12.82 -28.82
CA ALA A 118 7.08 12.58 -27.60
C ALA A 118 5.67 12.04 -27.92
N ARG A 119 4.97 12.65 -28.89
CA ARG A 119 3.65 12.18 -29.34
C ARG A 119 3.71 10.77 -29.92
N LYS A 120 4.78 10.43 -30.64
CA LYS A 120 4.97 9.08 -31.20
C LYS A 120 5.09 8.04 -30.07
N ILE A 121 5.96 8.26 -29.09
CA ILE A 121 6.17 7.37 -27.94
C ILE A 121 4.86 7.17 -27.17
N LEU A 122 4.15 8.25 -26.85
CA LEU A 122 2.90 8.18 -26.10
C LEU A 122 1.79 7.45 -26.87
N ARG A 123 1.70 7.69 -28.19
CA ARG A 123 0.74 6.99 -29.05
C ARG A 123 1.03 5.50 -29.17
N GLU A 124 2.30 5.11 -29.29
CA GLU A 124 2.71 3.68 -29.31
C GLU A 124 2.36 2.98 -27.99
N ALA A 125 2.38 3.71 -26.87
CA ALA A 125 1.92 3.24 -25.57
C ALA A 125 0.37 3.31 -25.38
N GLY A 126 -0.40 3.70 -26.41
CA GLY A 126 -1.86 3.78 -26.36
C GLY A 126 -2.44 5.09 -25.81
N HIS A 127 -1.61 6.08 -25.48
CA HIS A 127 -2.06 7.38 -24.96
C HIS A 127 -2.13 8.43 -26.09
N THR A 128 -3.34 8.73 -26.56
CA THR A 128 -3.56 9.64 -27.70
C THR A 128 -3.83 11.09 -27.30
N ASN A 129 -4.32 11.34 -26.07
CA ASN A 129 -4.65 12.67 -25.56
C ASN A 129 -3.52 13.23 -24.68
N LEU A 130 -2.71 14.14 -25.25
CA LEU A 130 -1.55 14.74 -24.58
C LEU A 130 -1.93 15.62 -23.38
N VAL A 131 -3.12 16.24 -23.40
CA VAL A 131 -3.58 17.13 -22.33
C VAL A 131 -3.91 16.32 -21.08
N VAL A 132 -4.55 15.16 -21.24
CA VAL A 132 -4.82 14.23 -20.13
C VAL A 132 -3.52 13.76 -19.48
N ILE A 133 -2.51 13.44 -20.29
CA ILE A 133 -1.19 13.00 -19.79
C ILE A 133 -0.50 14.11 -18.99
N ALA A 134 -0.57 15.36 -19.47
CA ALA A 134 -0.01 16.50 -18.76
C ALA A 134 -0.71 16.72 -17.41
N HIS A 135 -2.05 16.65 -17.38
CA HIS A 135 -2.81 16.76 -16.13
C HIS A 135 -2.50 15.61 -15.17
N GLU A 136 -2.45 14.37 -15.64
CA GLU A 136 -2.14 13.21 -14.80
C GLU A 136 -0.72 13.29 -14.22
N TYR A 137 0.26 13.71 -15.02
CA TYR A 137 1.64 13.94 -14.55
C TYR A 137 1.71 15.02 -13.47
N LEU A 138 1.05 16.17 -13.69
CA LEU A 138 1.03 17.26 -12.72
C LEU A 138 0.32 16.86 -11.42
N ALA A 139 -0.84 16.21 -11.52
CA ALA A 139 -1.58 15.70 -10.36
C ALA A 139 -0.76 14.66 -9.58
N ALA A 140 -0.09 13.74 -10.28
CA ALA A 140 0.79 12.77 -9.62
C ALA A 140 1.97 13.46 -8.92
N LYS A 141 2.54 14.51 -9.51
CA LYS A 141 3.64 15.28 -8.90
C LYS A 141 3.22 16.09 -7.68
N GLU A 142 2.02 16.65 -7.70
CA GLU A 142 1.45 17.36 -6.57
C GLU A 142 1.18 16.40 -5.41
N VAL A 143 0.54 15.26 -5.67
CA VAL A 143 0.27 14.23 -4.64
C VAL A 143 1.56 13.62 -4.08
N SER A 144 2.61 13.50 -4.90
CA SER A 144 3.91 13.01 -4.45
C SER A 144 4.76 14.05 -3.72
N ASP A 145 4.26 15.28 -3.53
CA ASP A 145 5.00 16.42 -2.94
C ASP A 145 6.39 16.61 -3.60
N GLY A 146 6.42 16.55 -4.93
CA GLY A 146 7.65 16.68 -5.71
C GLY A 146 8.54 15.42 -5.80
N ALA A 147 8.28 14.35 -5.05
CA ALA A 147 9.07 13.11 -5.05
C ALA A 147 9.14 12.42 -6.43
N ASP A 148 10.20 11.66 -6.71
CA ASP A 148 10.36 10.94 -7.97
C ASP A 148 9.18 9.99 -8.23
N LEU A 149 8.53 10.13 -9.39
CA LEU A 149 7.31 9.36 -9.70
C LEU A 149 7.62 7.88 -9.88
N MET A 150 8.83 7.53 -10.33
CA MET A 150 9.23 6.12 -10.44
C MET A 150 9.48 5.51 -9.06
N GLU A 151 10.08 6.25 -8.14
CA GLU A 151 10.19 5.83 -6.75
C GLU A 151 8.81 5.67 -6.09
N ALA A 152 7.89 6.62 -6.29
CA ALA A 152 6.51 6.52 -5.81
C ALA A 152 5.78 5.30 -6.40
N ALA A 153 5.92 5.04 -7.70
CA ALA A 153 5.33 3.88 -8.36
C ALA A 153 5.95 2.56 -7.87
N LYS A 154 7.27 2.53 -7.64
CA LYS A 154 7.96 1.37 -7.04
C LYS A 154 7.47 1.13 -5.61
N PHE A 155 7.35 2.18 -4.81
CA PHE A 155 6.82 2.10 -3.45
C PHE A 155 5.38 1.58 -3.46
N TRP A 156 4.51 2.10 -4.32
CA TRP A 156 3.15 1.61 -4.48
C TRP A 156 3.13 0.14 -4.90
N THR A 157 4.00 -0.25 -5.83
CA THR A 157 4.12 -1.63 -6.28
C THR A 157 4.60 -2.54 -5.15
N MET A 158 5.68 -2.19 -4.46
CA MET A 158 6.19 -2.96 -3.33
C MET A 158 5.17 -3.08 -2.22
N ASN A 159 4.36 -2.04 -2.01
CA ASN A 159 3.46 -1.97 -0.87
C ASN A 159 2.02 -2.40 -1.12
N ARG A 160 1.57 -2.44 -2.38
CA ARG A 160 0.18 -2.75 -2.75
C ARG A 160 0.04 -3.78 -3.86
N LYS A 161 1.08 -4.09 -4.65
CA LYS A 161 0.97 -5.13 -5.69
C LYS A 161 0.74 -6.49 -5.04
N GLY A 162 -0.34 -7.16 -5.45
CA GLY A 162 -0.74 -8.44 -4.88
C GLY A 162 -1.58 -8.34 -3.61
N ILE A 163 -1.75 -7.14 -3.03
CA ILE A 163 -2.68 -6.94 -1.93
C ILE A 163 -4.11 -6.94 -2.45
N LYS A 164 -4.90 -7.91 -2.04
CA LYS A 164 -6.31 -7.98 -2.36
C LYS A 164 -7.10 -7.09 -1.41
N ARG A 165 -7.90 -6.18 -1.98
CA ARG A 165 -8.80 -5.31 -1.21
C ARG A 165 -9.98 -6.13 -0.69
N VAL A 166 -10.12 -6.20 0.63
CA VAL A 166 -11.25 -6.81 1.34
C VAL A 166 -11.63 -5.93 2.52
N THR A 167 -12.90 -5.94 2.92
CA THR A 167 -13.34 -5.25 4.15
C THR A 167 -12.69 -5.87 5.38
N PHE A 168 -12.44 -5.06 6.41
CA PHE A 168 -11.95 -5.56 7.69
C PHE A 168 -12.92 -6.58 8.30
N GLU A 169 -14.23 -6.36 8.16
CA GLU A 169 -15.25 -7.33 8.54
C GLU A 169 -15.02 -8.71 7.93
N LYS A 170 -14.81 -8.78 6.61
CA LYS A 170 -14.57 -10.03 5.90
C LYS A 170 -13.29 -10.69 6.42
N ALA A 171 -12.23 -9.92 6.62
CA ALA A 171 -10.96 -10.42 7.11
C ALA A 171 -11.07 -10.97 8.55
N ALA A 172 -11.73 -10.24 9.45
CA ALA A 172 -11.96 -10.65 10.83
C ALA A 172 -12.86 -11.89 10.93
N ASN A 173 -13.88 -12.00 10.08
CA ASN A 173 -14.72 -13.19 10.02
C ASN A 173 -13.95 -14.42 9.50
N ASP A 174 -13.14 -14.26 8.44
CA ASP A 174 -12.31 -15.36 7.91
C ASP A 174 -11.25 -15.81 8.94
N TRP A 175 -10.60 -14.86 9.63
CA TRP A 175 -9.71 -15.15 10.76
C TRP A 175 -10.40 -15.98 11.84
N PHE A 176 -11.61 -15.57 12.24
CA PHE A 176 -12.36 -16.28 13.28
C PHE A 176 -12.70 -17.71 12.85
N GLN A 177 -13.21 -17.89 11.62
CA GLN A 177 -13.53 -19.21 11.07
C GLN A 177 -12.29 -20.12 11.00
N THR A 178 -11.14 -19.57 10.62
CA THR A 178 -9.87 -20.29 10.47
C THR A 178 -9.30 -20.76 11.82
N ASN A 179 -9.60 -20.08 12.93
CA ASN A 179 -8.93 -20.33 14.21
C ASN A 179 -9.86 -20.89 15.29
N GLN A 180 -11.17 -20.70 15.19
CA GLN A 180 -12.13 -21.04 16.26
C GLN A 180 -12.12 -22.51 16.71
N HIS A 181 -11.74 -23.43 15.84
CA HIS A 181 -11.72 -24.87 16.14
C HIS A 181 -10.56 -25.26 17.07
N ARG A 182 -9.50 -24.44 17.15
CA ARG A 182 -8.33 -24.68 18.01
C ARG A 182 -8.51 -24.08 19.41
N TRP A 183 -9.51 -23.22 19.58
CA TRP A 183 -9.72 -22.48 20.81
C TRP A 183 -10.62 -23.23 21.78
N ALA A 184 -10.26 -23.18 23.06
CA ALA A 184 -11.20 -23.53 24.12
C ALA A 184 -12.44 -22.61 24.06
N LYS A 185 -13.58 -23.13 24.53
CA LYS A 185 -14.89 -22.43 24.50
C LYS A 185 -14.82 -20.99 25.02
N THR A 186 -14.09 -20.75 26.11
CA THR A 186 -13.94 -19.41 26.71
C THR A 186 -13.16 -18.46 25.80
N THR A 187 -12.05 -18.92 25.22
CA THR A 187 -11.25 -18.12 24.28
C THR A 187 -12.04 -17.82 23.01
N LYS A 188 -12.80 -18.80 22.50
CA LYS A 188 -13.69 -18.61 21.36
C LYS A 188 -14.72 -17.51 21.62
N ARG A 189 -15.44 -17.58 22.76
CA ARG A 189 -16.44 -16.57 23.14
C ARG A 189 -15.83 -15.18 23.32
N LEU A 190 -14.65 -15.09 23.94
CA LEU A 190 -13.92 -13.82 24.10
C LEU A 190 -13.58 -13.22 22.73
N ASN A 191 -12.92 -14.00 21.87
CA ASN A 191 -12.53 -13.54 20.54
C ASN A 191 -13.75 -13.19 19.67
N GLU A 192 -14.87 -13.90 19.81
CA GLU A 192 -16.10 -13.60 19.08
C GLU A 192 -16.67 -12.23 19.45
N GLY A 193 -16.72 -11.93 20.76
CA GLY A 193 -17.16 -10.63 21.27
C GLY A 193 -16.23 -9.48 20.85
N LEU A 194 -14.92 -9.65 21.03
CA LEU A 194 -13.93 -8.64 20.65
C LEU A 194 -13.92 -8.40 19.13
N LYS A 195 -14.02 -9.48 18.33
CA LYS A 195 -14.16 -9.38 16.87
C LYS A 195 -15.38 -8.57 16.49
N LYS A 196 -16.54 -8.81 17.12
CA LYS A 196 -17.77 -8.06 16.82
C LYS A 196 -17.58 -6.56 17.05
N SER A 197 -17.05 -6.18 18.22
CA SER A 197 -16.76 -4.77 18.54
C SER A 197 -15.73 -4.17 17.58
N LEU A 198 -14.64 -4.88 17.28
CA LEU A 198 -13.64 -4.41 16.31
C LEU A 198 -14.24 -4.17 14.92
N VAL A 199 -15.15 -5.04 14.46
CA VAL A 199 -15.83 -4.89 13.17
C VAL A 199 -16.78 -3.70 13.15
N GLU A 200 -17.49 -3.46 14.25
CA GLU A 200 -18.40 -2.32 14.39
C GLU A 200 -17.63 -0.99 14.35
N CYS A 201 -16.47 -0.91 15.00
CA CYS A 201 -15.64 0.31 15.03
C CYS A 201 -14.79 0.50 13.77
N LEU A 202 -14.19 -0.57 13.22
CA LEU A 202 -13.23 -0.51 12.11
C LEU A 202 -13.91 -0.75 10.75
N GLN A 203 -14.70 0.22 10.31
CA GLN A 203 -15.43 0.18 9.03
C GLN A 203 -14.56 0.56 7.82
N VAL A 204 -13.41 -0.10 7.69
CA VAL A 204 -12.41 0.16 6.63
C VAL A 204 -12.04 -1.12 5.88
N ASN A 205 -11.31 -1.00 4.77
CA ASN A 205 -10.67 -2.18 4.18
C ASN A 205 -9.46 -2.60 5.00
N ALA A 206 -9.16 -3.90 5.00
CA ALA A 206 -8.01 -4.45 5.71
C ALA A 206 -6.69 -3.78 5.27
N CYS A 207 -6.54 -3.45 3.97
CA CYS A 207 -5.35 -2.79 3.43
C CYS A 207 -5.24 -1.29 3.77
N ASP A 208 -6.33 -0.68 4.25
CA ASP A 208 -6.41 0.74 4.58
C ASP A 208 -6.22 0.99 6.10
N LEU A 209 -6.10 -0.08 6.90
CA LEU A 209 -5.73 -0.02 8.31
C LEU A 209 -4.36 0.65 8.48
N ASN A 210 -4.34 1.74 9.23
CA ASN A 210 -3.16 2.53 9.48
C ASN A 210 -3.05 2.91 10.96
N PHE A 211 -1.94 3.55 11.32
CA PHE A 211 -1.60 3.89 12.70
C PHE A 211 -2.69 4.76 13.36
N GLU A 212 -3.18 5.78 12.67
CA GLU A 212 -4.13 6.74 13.22
C GLU A 212 -5.50 6.10 13.48
N ILE A 213 -5.98 5.24 12.59
CA ILE A 213 -7.22 4.48 12.79
C ILE A 213 -7.12 3.60 14.04
N VAL A 214 -6.01 2.86 14.19
CA VAL A 214 -5.82 1.97 15.34
C VAL A 214 -5.63 2.77 16.63
N ARG A 215 -4.93 3.90 16.58
CA ARG A 215 -4.75 4.79 17.73
C ARG A 215 -6.10 5.33 18.21
N LEU A 216 -6.90 5.88 17.29
CA LEU A 216 -8.22 6.43 17.61
C LEU A 216 -9.14 5.38 18.24
N PHE A 217 -9.13 4.14 17.74
CA PHE A 217 -9.86 3.04 18.38
C PHE A 217 -9.43 2.83 19.84
N PHE A 218 -8.12 2.85 20.14
CA PHE A 218 -7.64 2.65 21.51
C PHE A 218 -7.87 3.82 22.46
N ASP A 219 -7.99 5.03 21.92
CA ASP A 219 -8.13 6.28 22.68
C ASP A 219 -9.62 6.66 22.88
N GLU A 220 -10.51 6.31 21.96
CA GLU A 220 -11.93 6.69 22.03
C GLU A 220 -12.84 5.51 22.45
N GLU A 221 -12.62 4.31 21.93
CA GLU A 221 -13.57 3.19 22.08
C GLU A 221 -13.29 2.30 23.29
N VAL A 222 -12.02 2.25 23.74
CA VAL A 222 -11.59 1.32 24.78
C VAL A 222 -10.71 1.95 25.86
N ASP A 223 -10.64 3.28 25.92
CA ASP A 223 -9.81 3.96 26.92
C ASP A 223 -10.37 3.83 28.35
N ASP A 224 -11.70 3.79 28.48
CA ASP A 224 -12.43 3.55 29.74
C ASP A 224 -12.26 2.12 30.28
N ARG A 225 -11.66 1.22 29.48
CA ARG A 225 -11.49 -0.20 29.85
C ARG A 225 -10.21 -0.42 30.65
N SER A 226 -10.24 -1.46 31.48
CA SER A 226 -9.06 -1.85 32.24
C SER A 226 -7.87 -2.18 31.32
N PRO A 227 -6.62 -1.94 31.75
CA PRO A 227 -5.42 -2.24 30.96
C PRO A 227 -5.39 -3.69 30.43
N LYS A 228 -5.85 -4.63 31.26
CA LYS A 228 -5.98 -6.04 30.89
C LYS A 228 -6.97 -6.27 29.75
N TYR A 229 -8.11 -5.58 29.76
CA TYR A 229 -9.10 -5.72 28.70
C TYR A 229 -8.64 -5.05 27.40
N ARG A 230 -7.97 -3.90 27.48
CA ARG A 230 -7.28 -3.26 26.34
C ARG A 230 -6.24 -4.19 25.73
N ASN A 231 -5.50 -4.91 26.56
CA ASN A 231 -4.54 -5.93 26.11
C ASN A 231 -5.21 -7.12 25.38
N HIS A 232 -6.46 -7.47 25.71
CA HIS A 232 -7.21 -8.46 24.93
C HIS A 232 -7.53 -7.95 23.52
N TYR A 233 -7.96 -6.70 23.38
CA TYR A 233 -8.11 -6.08 22.04
C TYR A 233 -6.80 -6.07 21.26
N ARG A 234 -5.68 -5.65 21.88
CA ARG A 234 -4.36 -5.67 21.22
C ARG A 234 -4.01 -7.07 20.71
N ALA A 235 -4.19 -8.10 21.53
CA ALA A 235 -3.89 -9.47 21.15
C ALA A 235 -4.79 -9.98 20.00
N THR A 236 -6.10 -9.73 20.08
CA THR A 236 -7.06 -10.13 19.04
C THR A 236 -6.80 -9.40 17.73
N LEU A 237 -6.67 -8.07 17.77
CA LEU A 237 -6.39 -7.26 16.57
C LEU A 237 -5.05 -7.63 15.93
N LYS A 238 -4.01 -7.87 16.73
CA LYS A 238 -2.73 -8.38 16.23
C LYS A 238 -2.87 -9.72 15.50
N SER A 239 -3.68 -10.64 16.04
CA SER A 239 -3.92 -11.93 15.40
C SER A 239 -4.72 -11.81 14.09
N ILE A 240 -5.69 -10.90 14.03
CA ILE A 240 -6.42 -10.59 12.78
C ILE A 240 -5.47 -9.98 11.73
N ILE A 241 -4.62 -9.05 12.14
CA ILE A 241 -3.65 -8.39 11.25
C ILE A 241 -2.65 -9.41 10.68
N ALA A 242 -2.09 -10.29 11.52
CA ALA A 242 -1.21 -11.36 11.06
C ALA A 242 -1.89 -12.24 10.01
N HIS A 243 -3.16 -12.60 10.24
CA HIS A 243 -3.96 -13.35 9.28
C HIS A 243 -4.23 -12.58 7.98
N CYS A 244 -4.39 -11.25 8.05
CA CYS A 244 -4.49 -10.41 6.85
C CYS A 244 -3.19 -10.41 6.04
N VAL A 245 -2.04 -10.38 6.70
CA VAL A 245 -0.72 -10.47 6.04
C VAL A 245 -0.58 -11.81 5.34
N ASP A 246 -0.88 -12.93 6.02
CA ASP A 246 -0.81 -14.28 5.46
C ASP A 246 -1.71 -14.47 4.22
N ARG A 247 -2.83 -13.74 4.15
CA ARG A 247 -3.79 -13.78 3.03
C ARG A 247 -3.53 -12.73 1.94
N CYS A 248 -2.44 -11.96 2.05
CA CYS A 248 -2.14 -10.82 1.19
C CYS A 248 -3.28 -9.78 1.16
N TRP A 249 -3.90 -9.50 2.30
CA TRP A 249 -4.95 -8.48 2.49
C TRP A 249 -4.44 -7.21 3.17
N LEU A 250 -3.27 -7.30 3.80
CA LEU A 250 -2.54 -6.20 4.40
C LEU A 250 -1.04 -6.42 4.16
N ASN A 251 -0.27 -5.32 4.08
CA ASN A 251 1.17 -5.38 3.88
C ASN A 251 1.86 -5.88 5.15
N GLU A 252 2.92 -6.69 5.01
CA GLU A 252 3.75 -7.13 6.15
C GLU A 252 4.37 -5.94 6.92
N LYS A 253 4.83 -4.91 6.22
CA LYS A 253 5.38 -3.67 6.77
C LYS A 253 4.30 -2.63 7.07
N HIS A 254 3.19 -3.05 7.70
CA HIS A 254 2.05 -2.18 8.03
C HIS A 254 2.32 -1.16 9.15
N GLY A 255 3.39 -1.32 9.94
CA GLY A 255 3.80 -0.32 10.95
C GLY A 255 2.93 -0.25 12.22
N LEU A 256 2.05 -1.23 12.45
CA LEU A 256 1.07 -1.22 13.56
C LEU A 256 1.61 -1.87 14.85
N ASP A 257 2.75 -2.58 14.78
CA ASP A 257 3.26 -3.37 15.91
C ASP A 257 3.51 -2.55 17.17
N ARG A 258 3.92 -1.30 17.03
CA ARG A 258 4.17 -0.41 18.17
C ARG A 258 2.91 -0.19 19.00
N LEU A 259 1.76 0.02 18.36
CA LEU A 259 0.49 0.17 19.04
C LEU A 259 -0.01 -1.16 19.61
N LEU A 260 0.29 -2.28 18.96
CA LEU A 260 -0.22 -3.59 19.37
C LEU A 260 0.63 -4.27 20.44
N LYS A 261 1.71 -3.61 20.92
CA LYS A 261 2.50 -4.10 22.06
C LYS A 261 1.65 -4.15 23.33
N LYS A 262 1.78 -5.25 24.07
CA LYS A 262 1.12 -5.42 25.37
C LYS A 262 1.56 -4.30 26.31
N GLN A 263 0.60 -3.62 26.92
CA GLN A 263 0.85 -2.68 28.00
C GLN A 263 0.99 -3.42 29.34
N PRO A 264 1.82 -2.95 30.27
CA PRO A 264 1.87 -3.51 31.62
C PRO A 264 0.48 -3.48 32.25
N ASP A 265 0.07 -4.61 32.82
CA ASP A 265 -1.11 -4.64 33.66
C ASP A 265 -0.71 -3.99 35.00
N ALA A 266 -1.43 -2.97 35.46
CA ALA A 266 -1.21 -2.46 36.81
C ALA A 266 -1.49 -3.60 37.80
N PRO A 267 -0.63 -3.83 38.82
CA PRO A 267 -0.92 -4.83 39.83
C PRO A 267 -2.19 -4.40 40.56
N GLU A 268 -3.29 -5.11 40.31
CA GLU A 268 -4.46 -5.01 41.18
C GLU A 268 -4.03 -5.46 42.58
N ASN A 269 -4.49 -4.77 43.61
CA ASN A 269 -4.33 -5.20 45.01
C ASN A 269 -5.16 -6.46 45.22
N ILE A 270 -4.64 -7.61 44.81
CA ILE A 270 -5.28 -8.91 45.00
C ILE A 270 -5.16 -9.25 46.48
N GLU A 271 -6.25 -9.09 47.21
CA GLU A 271 -6.33 -9.48 48.61
C GLU A 271 -6.33 -11.01 48.76
N ILE A 272 -5.56 -11.51 49.72
CA ILE A 272 -5.52 -12.93 50.09
C ILE A 272 -6.55 -13.16 51.21
N ILE A 273 -7.42 -14.16 51.03
CA ILE A 273 -8.40 -14.55 52.06
C ILE A 273 -7.62 -15.12 53.25
N SER A 274 -7.76 -14.50 54.42
CA SER A 274 -7.15 -15.00 55.66
C SER A 274 -7.84 -16.27 56.17
N PRO A 275 -7.18 -17.09 57.01
CA PRO A 275 -7.80 -18.28 57.59
C PRO A 275 -9.09 -17.98 58.37
N ALA A 276 -9.15 -16.86 59.10
CA ALA A 276 -10.35 -16.43 59.82
C ALA A 276 -11.51 -16.13 58.85
N LYS A 277 -11.24 -15.37 57.79
CA LYS A 277 -12.25 -15.04 56.76
C LYS A 277 -12.67 -16.27 55.96
N PHE A 278 -11.77 -17.23 55.74
CA PHE A 278 -12.11 -18.51 55.12
C PHE A 278 -13.03 -19.35 56.02
N HIS A 279 -12.80 -19.37 57.33
CA HIS A 279 -13.68 -20.04 58.28
C HIS A 279 -15.07 -19.43 58.32
N GLU A 280 -15.17 -18.10 58.32
CA GLU A 280 -16.45 -17.38 58.20
C GLU A 280 -17.18 -17.73 56.91
N LEU A 281 -16.45 -17.77 55.78
CA LEU A 281 -16.99 -18.16 54.49
C LEU A 281 -17.57 -19.58 54.50
N LEU A 282 -16.89 -20.54 55.15
CA LEU A 282 -17.39 -21.91 55.29
C LEU A 282 -18.65 -21.98 56.15
N LYS A 283 -18.74 -21.19 57.22
CA LYS A 283 -19.92 -21.14 58.08
C LYS A 283 -21.13 -20.48 57.42
N ALA A 284 -20.89 -19.50 56.55
CA ALA A 284 -21.94 -18.80 55.82
C ALA A 284 -22.41 -19.55 54.56
N ALA A 285 -21.67 -20.58 54.14
CA ALA A 285 -22.04 -21.43 53.01
C ALA A 285 -23.23 -22.33 53.33
N ASP A 286 -24.18 -22.42 52.41
CA ASP A 286 -25.24 -23.44 52.49
C ASP A 286 -24.69 -24.83 52.17
N THR A 287 -25.50 -25.85 52.46
CA THR A 287 -25.11 -27.25 52.27
C THR A 287 -24.77 -27.59 50.82
N GLU A 288 -25.22 -26.83 49.83
CA GLU A 288 -24.96 -27.10 48.42
C GLU A 288 -23.59 -26.59 47.97
N ILE A 289 -23.19 -25.38 48.39
CA ILE A 289 -21.93 -24.75 47.96
C ILE A 289 -20.74 -25.05 48.90
N LEU A 290 -21.00 -25.35 50.17
CA LEU A 290 -19.98 -25.66 51.17
C LEU A 290 -18.93 -26.67 50.69
N PRO A 291 -19.27 -27.84 50.10
CA PRO A 291 -18.25 -28.80 49.72
C PRO A 291 -17.31 -28.27 48.64
N VAL A 292 -17.82 -27.44 47.72
CA VAL A 292 -17.01 -26.80 46.68
C VAL A 292 -16.02 -25.81 47.31
N ILE A 293 -16.49 -24.97 48.24
CA ILE A 293 -15.64 -23.96 48.92
C ILE A 293 -14.56 -24.65 49.77
N ALA A 294 -14.93 -25.68 50.54
CA ALA A 294 -14.01 -26.45 51.36
C ALA A 294 -12.91 -27.10 50.50
N LEU A 295 -13.29 -27.80 49.43
CA LEU A 295 -12.35 -28.41 48.51
C LEU A 295 -11.39 -27.38 47.89
N GLN A 296 -11.90 -26.24 47.44
CA GLN A 296 -11.03 -25.21 46.86
C GLN A 296 -10.05 -24.61 47.87
N GLY A 297 -10.50 -24.32 49.09
CA GLY A 297 -9.66 -23.69 50.10
C GLY A 297 -8.60 -24.62 50.68
N PHE A 298 -8.95 -25.89 50.93
CA PHE A 298 -8.02 -26.85 51.53
C PHE A 298 -7.06 -27.49 50.51
N THR A 299 -7.45 -27.62 49.23
CA THR A 299 -6.59 -28.27 48.23
C THR A 299 -5.99 -27.32 47.20
N GLY A 300 -6.40 -26.04 47.20
CA GLY A 300 -5.94 -25.05 46.21
C GLY A 300 -6.37 -25.36 44.76
N MET A 301 -7.39 -26.21 44.57
CA MET A 301 -7.86 -26.54 43.23
C MET A 301 -8.53 -25.36 42.53
N ARG A 302 -8.41 -25.29 41.20
CA ARG A 302 -9.06 -24.23 40.44
C ARG A 302 -10.57 -24.39 40.48
N ARG A 303 -11.29 -23.28 40.42
CA ARG A 303 -12.76 -23.28 40.31
C ARG A 303 -13.26 -24.23 39.22
N SER A 304 -12.67 -24.19 38.03
CA SER A 304 -13.12 -25.07 36.93
C SER A 304 -12.88 -26.56 37.17
N GLU A 305 -11.94 -26.90 38.05
CA GLU A 305 -11.64 -28.28 38.47
C GLU A 305 -12.69 -28.70 39.51
N ALA A 306 -12.91 -27.86 40.55
CA ALA A 306 -13.91 -28.11 41.59
C ALA A 306 -15.33 -28.28 41.03
N LEU A 307 -15.74 -27.43 40.07
CA LEU A 307 -17.07 -27.49 39.46
C LEU A 307 -17.28 -28.71 38.53
N ARG A 308 -16.21 -29.45 38.19
CA ARG A 308 -16.29 -30.68 37.38
C ARG A 308 -16.05 -31.94 38.21
N LEU A 309 -15.81 -31.78 39.50
CA LEU A 309 -15.49 -32.88 40.41
C LEU A 309 -16.75 -33.66 40.74
N LYS A 310 -16.59 -34.98 40.87
CA LYS A 310 -17.64 -35.86 41.35
C LYS A 310 -17.29 -36.42 42.72
N TRP A 311 -18.28 -36.91 43.45
CA TRP A 311 -18.06 -37.51 44.76
C TRP A 311 -17.17 -38.76 44.69
N GLU A 312 -17.16 -39.49 43.58
CA GLU A 312 -16.25 -40.62 43.37
C GLU A 312 -14.78 -40.16 43.27
N ASP A 313 -14.53 -38.96 42.75
CA ASP A 313 -13.18 -38.37 42.70
C ASP A 313 -12.67 -37.98 44.10
N VAL A 314 -13.59 -37.71 45.03
CA VAL A 314 -13.26 -37.35 46.42
C VAL A 314 -13.10 -38.60 47.27
N TRP A 315 -14.01 -39.57 47.18
CA TRP A 315 -14.07 -40.72 48.08
C TRP A 315 -13.48 -42.01 47.51
N GLY A 316 -13.25 -42.08 46.20
CA GLY A 316 -12.81 -43.30 45.53
C GLY A 316 -11.35 -43.68 45.77
N THR A 317 -10.52 -42.76 46.29
CA THR A 317 -9.16 -43.06 46.75
C THR A 317 -9.06 -42.68 48.22
N ASP A 318 -8.53 -43.60 49.02
CA ASP A 318 -8.42 -43.36 50.45
C ASP A 318 -7.45 -42.21 50.74
N GLY A 319 -7.84 -41.29 51.62
CA GLY A 319 -7.07 -40.09 51.96
C GLY A 319 -6.81 -39.08 50.84
N PHE A 320 -7.29 -39.27 49.60
CA PHE A 320 -6.96 -38.39 48.47
C PHE A 320 -8.16 -37.97 47.63
N VAL A 321 -8.16 -36.70 47.20
CA VAL A 321 -8.97 -36.20 46.10
C VAL A 321 -8.20 -36.37 44.79
N VAL A 322 -8.83 -37.03 43.81
CA VAL A 322 -8.22 -37.34 42.51
C VAL A 322 -8.71 -36.33 41.46
N LEU A 323 -7.80 -35.52 40.92
CA LEU A 323 -8.09 -34.75 39.71
C LEU A 323 -7.59 -35.51 38.48
N SER A 324 -8.51 -35.95 37.64
CA SER A 324 -8.19 -36.61 36.38
C SER A 324 -7.62 -35.63 35.35
N THR A 325 -6.94 -36.16 34.34
CA THR A 325 -6.36 -35.36 33.24
C THR A 325 -7.42 -34.58 32.46
N SER A 326 -8.63 -35.11 32.30
CA SER A 326 -9.75 -34.44 31.60
C SER A 326 -10.34 -33.26 32.38
N GLN A 327 -10.07 -33.17 33.69
CA GLN A 327 -10.56 -32.11 34.57
C GLN A 327 -9.56 -30.96 34.73
N THR A 328 -8.26 -31.17 34.48
CA THR A 328 -7.22 -30.15 34.70
C THR A 328 -6.88 -29.36 33.43
N LYS A 329 -6.57 -28.06 33.60
CA LYS A 329 -6.18 -27.19 32.47
C LYS A 329 -4.90 -27.66 31.77
N THR A 330 -3.98 -28.28 32.50
CA THR A 330 -2.66 -28.73 32.01
C THR A 330 -2.65 -30.20 31.61
N SER A 331 -3.81 -30.88 31.60
CA SER A 331 -3.93 -32.31 31.31
C SER A 331 -3.02 -33.20 32.17
N ARG A 332 -2.77 -32.80 33.43
CA ARG A 332 -1.98 -33.56 34.40
C ARG A 332 -2.88 -34.10 35.49
N ARG A 333 -2.73 -35.39 35.83
CA ARG A 333 -3.39 -36.01 36.98
C ARG A 333 -2.74 -35.49 38.26
N ARG A 334 -3.54 -35.15 39.27
CA ARG A 334 -3.06 -34.73 40.61
C ARG A 334 -3.82 -35.47 41.70
N LEU A 335 -3.09 -35.88 42.73
CA LEU A 335 -3.64 -36.39 43.99
C LEU A 335 -3.44 -35.30 45.03
N MET A 336 -4.51 -34.91 45.71
CA MET A 336 -4.47 -33.91 46.77
C MET A 336 -4.91 -34.58 48.05
N GLU A 337 -4.09 -34.48 49.10
CA GLU A 337 -4.38 -35.09 50.39
C GLU A 337 -5.65 -34.48 51.01
N ARG A 338 -6.53 -35.33 51.54
CA ARG A 338 -7.67 -34.92 52.36
C ARG A 338 -7.20 -34.76 53.79
N CYS A 339 -6.79 -33.55 54.16
CA CYS A 339 -6.41 -33.25 55.53
C CYS A 339 -7.59 -33.44 56.50
N SER A 340 -7.30 -33.61 57.80
CA SER A 340 -8.31 -33.85 58.83
C SER A 340 -9.43 -32.79 58.85
N ALA A 341 -9.08 -31.52 58.67
CA ALA A 341 -10.06 -30.44 58.60
C ALA A 341 -11.01 -30.61 57.40
N LEU A 342 -10.48 -30.96 56.22
CA LEU A 342 -11.32 -31.18 55.03
C LEU A 342 -12.23 -32.40 55.19
N GLU A 343 -11.73 -33.48 55.81
CA GLU A 343 -12.52 -34.67 56.14
C GLU A 343 -13.71 -34.34 57.04
N GLU A 344 -13.51 -33.50 58.07
CA GLU A 344 -14.58 -33.07 58.98
C GLU A 344 -15.68 -32.29 58.25
N TRP A 345 -15.30 -31.32 57.42
CA TRP A 345 -16.25 -30.52 56.64
C TRP A 345 -17.02 -31.35 55.60
N LEU A 346 -16.38 -32.37 55.02
CA LEU A 346 -17.00 -33.21 53.99
C LEU A 346 -17.75 -34.43 54.54
N LYS A 347 -17.60 -34.75 55.83
CA LYS A 347 -18.26 -35.90 56.49
C LYS A 347 -19.77 -36.02 56.21
N PRO A 348 -20.58 -34.94 56.20
CA PRO A 348 -22.01 -35.04 55.90
C PRO A 348 -22.32 -35.53 54.48
N TYR A 349 -21.38 -35.40 53.55
CA TYR A 349 -21.56 -35.67 52.12
C TYR A 349 -21.08 -37.06 51.70
N ARG A 350 -20.59 -37.88 52.64
CA ARG A 350 -19.94 -39.16 52.34
C ARG A 350 -20.81 -40.18 51.58
N ARG A 351 -22.14 -40.03 51.66
CA ARG A 351 -23.10 -40.92 51.00
C ARG A 351 -23.57 -40.40 49.63
N LEU A 352 -23.14 -39.20 49.24
CA LEU A 352 -23.53 -38.62 47.96
C LEU A 352 -22.69 -39.19 46.81
N THR A 353 -23.28 -39.19 45.62
CA THR A 353 -22.68 -39.68 44.37
C THR A 353 -22.90 -38.68 43.25
N GLY A 354 -22.11 -38.80 42.17
CA GLY A 354 -22.22 -37.92 41.02
C GLY A 354 -21.60 -36.52 41.25
N PRO A 355 -22.02 -35.49 40.47
CA PRO A 355 -21.40 -34.18 40.51
C PRO A 355 -21.52 -33.50 41.89
N ILE A 356 -20.41 -32.93 42.38
CA ILE A 356 -20.43 -32.15 43.63
C ILE A 356 -21.21 -30.86 43.44
N TRP A 357 -21.06 -30.22 42.28
CA TRP A 357 -21.82 -29.04 41.90
C TRP A 357 -22.71 -29.34 40.68
N PRO A 358 -24.03 -29.54 40.86
CA PRO A 358 -24.92 -29.91 39.77
C PRO A 358 -25.38 -28.72 38.91
N ARG A 359 -25.14 -27.48 39.36
CA ARG A 359 -25.60 -26.26 38.69
C ARG A 359 -24.58 -25.68 37.71
N SER A 360 -24.97 -24.61 37.02
CA SER A 360 -24.06 -23.88 36.13
C SER A 360 -22.96 -23.15 36.92
N GLY A 361 -21.88 -22.78 36.23
CA GLY A 361 -20.84 -21.93 36.81
C GLY A 361 -21.33 -20.53 37.14
N ASP A 362 -22.33 -20.02 36.42
CA ASP A 362 -22.89 -18.69 36.69
C ASP A 362 -23.69 -18.68 37.99
N SER A 363 -24.43 -19.77 38.27
CA SER A 363 -25.07 -19.98 39.56
C SER A 363 -24.04 -19.98 40.69
N PHE A 364 -22.91 -20.69 40.53
CA PHE A 364 -21.83 -20.68 41.52
C PHE A 364 -21.30 -19.26 41.79
N ASN A 365 -21.09 -18.46 40.74
CA ASN A 365 -20.62 -17.08 40.90
C ASN A 365 -21.62 -16.21 41.66
N HIS A 366 -22.92 -16.40 41.41
CA HIS A 366 -23.99 -15.69 42.11
C HIS A 366 -24.04 -16.06 43.60
N PHE A 367 -23.87 -17.33 43.94
CA PHE A 367 -23.77 -17.74 45.34
C PHE A 367 -22.52 -17.16 46.01
N MET A 368 -21.35 -17.23 45.35
CA MET A 368 -20.11 -16.68 45.89
C MET A 368 -20.19 -15.16 46.11
N SER A 369 -20.87 -14.41 45.23
CA SER A 369 -21.04 -12.96 45.42
C SER A 369 -21.98 -12.60 46.57
N ARG A 370 -22.93 -13.50 46.90
CA ARG A 370 -23.83 -13.33 48.04
C ARG A 370 -23.14 -13.57 49.38
N ILE A 371 -22.26 -14.58 49.46
CA ILE A 371 -21.60 -14.99 50.72
C ILE A 371 -20.32 -14.15 50.99
N ARG A 372 -19.77 -13.49 49.98
CA ARG A 372 -18.59 -12.60 50.13
C ARG A 372 -18.92 -11.17 50.59
N LYS A 373 -20.20 -10.79 50.59
CA LYS A 373 -20.68 -9.56 51.21
C LYS A 373 -20.82 -9.78 52.70
#